data_AF-A0A0Q9TAQ6-F1
#
_entry.id   AF-A0A0Q9TAQ6-F1
#
_cell.length_a   1.000
_cell.length_b   1.000
_cell.length_c   1.000
_cell.angle_alpha   90.00
_cell.angle_beta   90.00
_cell.angle_gamma   90.00
#
_symmetry.space_group_name_H-M   'P 1'
#
loop_
_entity.id
_entity.type
_entity.pdbx_description
1 polymer ?
#
loop_
_entity_poly.entity_id
_entity_poly.type
_entity_poly.pdbx_seq_one_letter_code
_entity_poly.pdbx_strand_id
1 'polypeptide(L)'
;MTRLIDELNALHASYVDAINAAVAHDDVTTAADLAADYDRDAILLMAEREGRPDLLPLFGLDADGGRVSVQRDTPLRRLVQRVGALRAA
;
A
#
# COMPACT_ATOMS: atom_id res chain seq x y z
N MET A 1 -12.32 18.56 -11.69
CA MET A 1 -10.94 18.33 -11.23
C MET A 1 -11.03 17.73 -9.84
N THR A 2 -10.73 16.43 -9.69
CA THR A 2 -10.68 15.75 -8.39
C THR A 2 -9.45 16.22 -7.62
N ARG A 3 -9.54 16.34 -6.29
CA ARG A 3 -8.39 16.72 -5.46
C ARG A 3 -7.55 15.47 -5.19
N LEU A 4 -6.24 15.64 -5.02
CA LEU A 4 -5.32 14.53 -4.66
C LEU A 4 -5.84 13.75 -3.43
N ILE A 5 -6.38 14.45 -2.44
CA ILE A 5 -6.94 13.81 -1.25
C ILE A 5 -8.14 12.91 -1.56
N ASP A 6 -8.97 13.26 -2.55
CA ASP A 6 -10.13 12.45 -2.96
C ASP A 6 -9.67 11.17 -3.65
N GLU A 7 -8.61 11.26 -4.48
CA GLU A 7 -8.01 10.11 -5.16
C GLU A 7 -7.30 9.17 -4.17
N LEU A 8 -6.59 9.73 -3.18
CA LEU A 8 -5.98 8.93 -2.11
C LEU A 8 -7.04 8.22 -1.26
N ASN A 9 -8.16 8.89 -0.96
CA ASN A 9 -9.27 8.28 -0.23
C ASN A 9 -9.91 7.13 -1.04
N ALA A 10 -10.10 7.32 -2.34
CA ALA A 10 -10.62 6.28 -3.22
C ALA A 10 -9.66 5.08 -3.32
N LEU A 11 -8.36 5.34 -3.48
CA LEU A 11 -7.32 4.31 -3.47
C LEU A 11 -7.31 3.52 -2.16
N HIS A 12 -7.35 4.24 -1.03
CA HIS A 12 -7.40 3.64 0.30
C HIS A 12 -8.62 2.73 0.47
N ALA A 13 -9.81 3.20 0.11
CA ALA A 13 -11.04 2.42 0.19
C ALA A 13 -10.94 1.13 -0.65
N SER A 14 -10.45 1.22 -1.89
CA SER A 14 -10.27 0.05 -2.76
C SER A 14 -9.35 -1.00 -2.14
N TYR A 15 -8.24 -0.58 -1.53
CA TYR A 15 -7.30 -1.51 -0.89
C TYR A 15 -7.87 -2.10 0.41
N VAL A 16 -8.61 -1.32 1.20
CA VAL A 16 -9.31 -1.82 2.39
C VAL A 16 -10.31 -2.91 2.00
N ASP A 17 -11.11 -2.69 0.96
CA ASP A 17 -12.08 -3.67 0.48
C ASP A 17 -11.40 -4.96 0.00
N ALA A 18 -10.30 -4.85 -0.76
CA ALA A 18 -9.54 -5.99 -1.23
C ALA A 18 -8.87 -6.78 -0.08
N ILE A 19 -8.28 -6.08 0.89
CA ILE A 19 -7.66 -6.71 2.07
C ILE A 19 -8.73 -7.41 2.91
N ASN A 20 -9.87 -6.77 3.14
CA ASN A 20 -10.97 -7.37 3.89
C ASN A 20 -11.49 -8.64 3.19
N ALA A 21 -11.59 -8.63 1.86
CA ALA A 21 -11.94 -9.82 1.08
C ALA A 21 -10.90 -10.94 1.26
N ALA A 22 -9.61 -10.64 1.17
CA ALA A 22 -8.55 -11.65 1.39
C ALA A 22 -8.59 -12.24 2.81
N VAL A 23 -8.73 -11.39 3.83
CA VAL A 23 -8.84 -11.81 5.24
C VAL A 23 -10.09 -12.68 5.49
N ALA A 24 -11.21 -12.38 4.82
CA ALA A 24 -12.44 -13.16 4.92
C ALA A 24 -12.29 -14.57 4.32
N HIS A 25 -11.35 -14.78 3.39
CA HIS A 25 -11.02 -16.07 2.79
C HIS A 25 -9.81 -16.76 3.44
N ASP A 26 -9.36 -16.30 4.62
CA ASP A 26 -8.14 -16.78 5.30
C ASP A 26 -6.84 -16.60 4.47
N ASP A 27 -6.86 -15.78 3.43
CA ASP A 27 -5.70 -15.51 2.58
C ASP A 27 -4.87 -14.34 3.14
N VAL A 28 -4.14 -14.64 4.21
CA VAL A 28 -3.30 -13.67 4.92
C VAL A 28 -2.09 -13.24 4.07
N THR A 29 -1.62 -14.10 3.16
CA THR A 29 -0.52 -13.78 2.25
C THR A 29 -0.96 -12.70 1.26
N THR A 30 -2.09 -12.88 0.59
CA THR A 30 -2.63 -11.86 -0.32
C THR A 30 -2.95 -10.57 0.41
N ALA A 31 -3.47 -10.63 1.64
CA ALA A 31 -3.69 -9.43 2.45
C ALA A 31 -2.37 -8.66 2.72
N ALA A 32 -1.25 -9.37 2.93
CA ALA A 32 0.05 -8.75 3.15
C ALA A 32 0.61 -8.11 1.88
N ASP A 33 0.47 -8.79 0.74
CA ASP A 33 0.90 -8.29 -0.57
C ASP A 33 0.10 -7.03 -0.96
N LEU A 34 -1.23 -7.05 -0.79
CA LEU A 34 -2.10 -5.90 -1.00
C LEU A 34 -1.73 -4.71 -0.11
N ALA A 35 -1.45 -4.96 1.18
CA ALA A 35 -1.02 -3.90 2.09
C ALA A 35 0.31 -3.28 1.66
N ALA A 36 1.23 -4.08 1.13
CA ALA A 36 2.47 -3.58 0.60
C ALA A 36 2.24 -2.75 -0.66
N ASP A 37 1.37 -3.19 -1.57
CA ASP A 37 1.10 -2.54 -2.85
C ASP A 37 0.37 -1.21 -2.69
N TYR A 38 -0.52 -1.10 -1.69
CA TYR A 38 -1.14 0.19 -1.33
C TYR A 38 -0.10 1.30 -1.09
N ASP A 39 0.94 1.00 -0.30
CA ASP A 39 1.97 2.00 0.01
C ASP A 39 2.67 2.49 -1.26
N ARG A 40 3.01 1.55 -2.15
CA ARG A 40 3.65 1.84 -3.45
C ARG A 40 2.75 2.72 -4.31
N ASP A 41 1.49 2.33 -4.49
CA ASP A 41 0.56 3.03 -5.37
C ASP A 41 0.21 4.42 -4.84
N ALA A 42 0.11 4.58 -3.51
CA ALA A 42 -0.10 5.88 -2.89
C ALA A 42 1.10 6.83 -3.12
N ILE A 43 2.32 6.32 -3.00
CA ILE A 43 3.55 7.10 -3.28
C ILE A 43 3.60 7.51 -4.76
N LEU A 44 3.28 6.60 -5.68
CA LEU A 44 3.27 6.89 -7.11
C LEU A 44 2.23 7.96 -7.46
N LEU A 45 1.01 7.82 -6.93
CA LEU A 45 -0.05 8.80 -7.13
C LEU A 45 0.35 10.19 -6.61
N MET A 46 0.96 10.27 -5.42
CA MET A 46 1.45 11.54 -4.88
C MET A 46 2.55 12.15 -5.76
N ALA A 47 3.53 11.35 -6.17
CA ALA A 47 4.64 11.82 -7.01
C ALA A 47 4.15 12.32 -8.37
N GLU A 48 3.19 11.63 -8.99
CA GLU A 48 2.59 12.06 -10.26
C GLU A 48 1.84 13.39 -10.10
N ARG A 49 0.98 13.49 -9.07
CA ARG A 49 0.11 14.66 -8.87
C ARG A 49 0.86 15.90 -8.41
N GLU A 50 1.98 15.73 -7.71
CA GLU A 50 2.87 16.83 -7.32
C GLU A 50 3.93 17.14 -8.39
N GLY A 51 4.08 16.30 -9.43
CA GLY A 51 5.13 16.44 -10.43
C GLY A 51 6.54 16.22 -9.87
N ARG A 52 6.66 15.30 -8.89
CA ARG A 52 7.88 15.01 -8.13
C ARG A 52 8.35 13.54 -8.22
N PRO A 53 8.54 12.99 -9.44
CA PRO A 53 9.07 11.64 -9.58
C PRO A 53 10.50 11.50 -9.05
N ASP A 54 11.24 12.62 -8.91
CA ASP A 54 12.56 12.68 -8.28
C ASP A 54 12.58 12.18 -6.82
N LEU A 55 11.43 12.16 -6.15
CA LEU A 55 11.32 11.72 -4.78
C LEU A 55 11.16 10.20 -4.63
N LEU A 56 10.78 9.47 -5.70
CA LEU A 56 10.55 8.02 -5.66
C LEU A 56 11.71 7.21 -5.04
N PRO A 57 13.00 7.51 -5.33
CA PRO A 57 14.13 6.83 -4.70
C PRO A 57 14.19 7.01 -3.18
N LEU A 58 13.74 8.15 -2.65
CA LEU A 58 13.64 8.37 -1.20
C LEU A 58 12.62 7.45 -0.54
N PHE A 59 11.67 6.94 -1.32
CA PHE A 59 10.70 5.94 -0.89
C PHE A 59 11.10 4.51 -1.23
N GLY A 60 12.30 4.29 -1.76
CA GLY A 60 12.78 2.97 -2.13
C GLY A 60 12.17 2.45 -3.43
N LEU A 61 11.68 3.34 -4.30
CA LEU A 61 11.14 3.04 -5.61
C LEU A 61 12.08 3.54 -6.72
N ASP A 62 12.12 2.84 -7.86
CA ASP A 62 12.82 3.31 -9.06
C ASP A 62 11.94 4.31 -9.84
N ALA A 63 12.46 4.79 -10.97
CA ALA A 63 11.77 5.76 -11.82
C ALA A 63 10.48 5.20 -12.46
N ASP A 64 10.36 3.88 -12.59
CA ASP A 64 9.18 3.19 -13.11
C ASP A 64 8.24 2.74 -11.96
N GLY A 65 8.56 3.14 -10.73
CA GLY A 65 7.83 2.80 -9.53
C GLY A 65 8.07 1.37 -9.04
N GLY A 66 9.02 0.62 -9.60
CA GLY A 66 9.44 -0.68 -9.11
C GLY A 66 10.10 -0.59 -7.73
N ARG A 67 9.96 -1.63 -6.89
CA ARG A 67 10.57 -1.64 -5.56
C ARG A 67 12.07 -1.91 -5.67
N VAL A 68 12.87 -0.96 -5.19
CA VAL A 68 14.34 -1.07 -5.08
C VAL A 68 14.76 -1.44 -3.66
N SER A 69 13.91 -1.15 -2.66
CA SER A 69 14.07 -1.63 -1.28
C SER A 69 12.74 -2.10 -0.68
N VAL A 70 12.79 -3.17 0.10
CA VAL A 70 11.60 -4.00 0.42
C VAL A 70 10.90 -3.62 1.75
N GLN A 71 11.46 -2.74 2.58
CA GLN A 71 10.97 -2.60 3.96
C GLN A 71 10.77 -1.17 4.42
N ARG A 72 9.51 -0.70 4.31
CA ARG A 72 8.95 0.26 5.26
C ARG A 72 7.89 -0.41 6.11
N ASP A 73 7.90 -0.05 7.39
CA ASP A 73 6.93 -0.50 8.39
C ASP A 73 5.75 0.47 8.40
N THR A 74 4.69 0.14 7.67
CA THR A 74 3.52 1.01 7.46
C THR A 74 2.32 0.56 8.30
N PRO A 75 1.32 1.43 8.56
CA PRO A 75 0.17 1.07 9.38
C PRO A 75 -0.59 -0.17 8.90
N LEU A 76 -0.80 -0.32 7.57
CA LEU A 76 -1.48 -1.50 7.01
C LEU A 76 -0.62 -2.76 7.16
N ARG A 77 0.69 -2.67 6.91
CA ARG A 77 1.62 -3.79 7.10
C ARG A 77 1.63 -4.28 8.55
N ARG A 78 1.64 -3.36 9.53
CA ARG A 78 1.53 -3.70 10.96
C ARG A 78 0.18 -4.34 11.31
N LEU A 79 -0.91 -3.86 10.71
CA LEU A 79 -2.24 -4.45 10.89
C LEU A 79 -2.27 -5.90 10.41
N VAL A 80 -1.78 -6.17 9.18
CA VAL A 80 -1.76 -7.53 8.62
C VAL A 80 -0.86 -8.46 9.45
N GLN A 81 0.32 -8.00 9.87
CA GLN A 81 1.19 -8.78 10.76
C GLN A 81 0.51 -9.15 12.08
N ARG A 82 -0.25 -8.23 12.69
CA ARG A 82 -1.03 -8.51 13.91
C ARG A 82 -2.15 -9.52 13.67
N VAL A 83 -2.88 -9.40 12.56
CA VAL A 83 -3.94 -10.36 12.20
C VAL A 83 -3.35 -11.75 11.99
N GLY A 84 -2.23 -11.86 11.27
CA GLY A 84 -1.53 -13.13 11.08
C GLY A 84 -1.06 -13.75 12.39
N ALA A 85 -0.49 -12.95 13.30
CA ALA A 85 -0.06 -13.42 14.62
C ALA A 85 -1.24 -13.92 15.47
N LEU A 86 -2.41 -13.25 15.40
CA LEU A 86 -3.60 -13.64 16.15
C LEU A 86 -4.25 -14.93 15.63
N ARG A 87 -4.14 -15.23 14.33
CA ARG A 87 -4.71 -16.46 13.74
C ARG A 87 -3.81 -17.68 13.88
N ALA A 88 -2.53 -17.50 14.18
CA ALA A 88 -1.57 -18.58 14.40
C ALA A 88 -1.51 -19.08 15.85
N ALA A 89 -2.22 -18.42 16.78
CA ALA A 89 -2.31 -18.76 18.21
C ALA A 89 -3.59 -19.52 18.53
#